data_AF-A0A1X7KPU4-F1
#
_entry.id   AF-A0A1X7KPU4-F1
#
_cell.length_a   1.000
_cell.length_b   1.000
_cell.length_c   1.000
_cell.angle_alpha   90.00
_cell.angle_beta   90.00
_cell.angle_gamma   90.00
#
_symmetry.space_group_name_H-M   'P 1'
#
loop_
_entity.id
_entity.type
_entity.pdbx_description
1 polymer ?
#
loop_
_entity_poly.entity_id
_entity_poly.type
_entity_poly.pdbx_seq_one_letter_code
_entity_poly.pdbx_strand_id
1 'polypeptide(L)'
;MRVLVTGGSGYIGSHTCVQLLQSGHDVVILDNLCNSKRSVLPEIERLGGKHPLFINGDIRDEALLAEIFHDHRIDAVIHFAGLKAVGESVNKPLEYYDNNVTGTLKLIAAMRAANVTNFIFSSSATVYGDQPQIPYVESFPTGKPASPYGQSKLMVEQILTDLQKAQPNWSVALLRYFNPVGAHPSGDMGEDPQGIPNNLMPYIAQVAVGRRDSLAIFGNDYPTEDGTGVRDYIHVMDLADGHVAAMQALNGKPGVHIYNLGAGVGSSVLDVVNAFSKACGKPVNYHFAPRRDGDLPAYWADATKADKELNWRVSRSLQEMADDTWRWQSRHPQGYED
;
A
#
# COMPACT_ATOMS: atom_id res chain seq x y z
N MET A 1 -14.92 12.41 -11.18
CA MET A 1 -14.02 13.18 -10.29
C MET A 1 -12.65 13.22 -10.91
N ARG A 2 -11.91 14.28 -10.63
CA ARG A 2 -10.49 14.39 -10.91
C ARG A 2 -9.68 14.14 -9.65
N VAL A 3 -8.88 13.10 -9.68
CA VAL A 3 -8.23 12.51 -8.52
C VAL A 3 -6.73 12.70 -8.63
N LEU A 4 -6.14 13.38 -7.65
CA LEU A 4 -4.69 13.42 -7.48
C LEU A 4 -4.26 12.15 -6.74
N VAL A 5 -3.45 11.33 -7.39
CA VAL A 5 -2.87 10.10 -6.84
C VAL A 5 -1.38 10.33 -6.63
N THR A 6 -0.99 10.73 -5.44
CA THR A 6 0.44 10.84 -5.10
C THR A 6 1.01 9.44 -4.90
N GLY A 7 2.22 9.15 -5.37
CA GLY A 7 2.77 7.79 -5.35
C GLY A 7 2.12 6.88 -6.40
N GLY A 8 1.48 7.46 -7.42
CA GLY A 8 0.62 6.75 -8.36
C GLY A 8 1.36 5.87 -9.37
N SER A 9 2.69 6.01 -9.54
CA SER A 9 3.50 5.05 -10.29
C SER A 9 4.07 3.93 -9.41
N GLY A 10 3.92 4.01 -8.08
CA GLY A 10 4.26 2.93 -7.16
C GLY A 10 3.31 1.73 -7.28
N TYR A 11 3.66 0.64 -6.59
CA TYR A 11 2.95 -0.64 -6.68
C TYR A 11 1.43 -0.55 -6.47
N ILE A 12 0.97 -0.10 -5.30
CA ILE A 12 -0.48 -0.01 -5.02
C ILE A 12 -1.10 1.12 -5.86
N GLY A 13 -0.39 2.24 -5.98
CA GLY A 13 -0.83 3.42 -6.71
C GLY A 13 -1.16 3.13 -8.17
N SER A 14 -0.34 2.34 -8.87
CA SER A 14 -0.53 2.02 -10.30
C SER A 14 -1.80 1.18 -10.53
N HIS A 15 -2.02 0.18 -9.68
CA HIS A 15 -3.23 -0.66 -9.73
C HIS A 15 -4.48 0.16 -9.41
N THR A 16 -4.42 1.05 -8.41
CA THR A 16 -5.52 1.96 -8.11
C THR A 16 -5.77 2.95 -9.25
N CYS A 17 -4.73 3.47 -9.92
CA CYS A 17 -4.90 4.34 -11.10
C CYS A 17 -5.63 3.61 -12.22
N VAL A 18 -5.29 2.35 -12.52
CA VAL A 18 -6.01 1.53 -13.50
C VAL A 18 -7.50 1.43 -13.14
N GLN A 19 -7.83 1.07 -11.90
CA GLN A 19 -9.24 0.94 -11.46
C GLN A 19 -10.00 2.29 -11.51
N LEU A 20 -9.33 3.40 -11.18
CA LEU A 20 -9.91 4.74 -11.29
C LEU A 20 -10.21 5.13 -12.74
N LEU A 21 -9.28 4.88 -13.66
CA LEU A 21 -9.44 5.18 -15.08
C LEU A 21 -10.56 4.33 -15.70
N GLN A 22 -10.62 3.04 -15.38
CA GLN A 22 -11.70 2.15 -15.82
C GLN A 22 -13.07 2.57 -15.28
N SER A 23 -13.10 3.19 -14.10
CA SER A 23 -14.31 3.76 -13.49
C SER A 23 -14.65 5.16 -14.03
N GLY A 24 -13.93 5.66 -15.04
CA GLY A 24 -14.22 6.91 -15.74
C GLY A 24 -13.66 8.18 -15.07
N HIS A 25 -12.85 8.05 -14.01
CA HIS A 25 -12.25 9.21 -13.34
C HIS A 25 -11.15 9.85 -14.20
N ASP A 26 -10.87 11.13 -13.97
CA ASP A 26 -9.64 11.78 -14.45
C ASP A 26 -8.55 11.55 -13.39
N VAL A 27 -7.38 11.07 -13.78
CA VAL A 27 -6.28 10.79 -12.84
C VAL A 27 -5.11 11.72 -13.11
N VAL A 28 -4.61 12.35 -12.06
CA VAL A 28 -3.35 13.09 -12.03
C VAL A 28 -2.39 12.35 -11.10
N ILE A 29 -1.28 11.85 -11.62
CA ILE A 29 -0.25 11.15 -10.86
C ILE A 29 0.85 12.14 -10.48
N LEU A 30 1.19 12.19 -9.20
CA LEU A 30 2.39 12.88 -8.68
C LEU A 30 3.33 11.84 -8.07
N ASP A 31 4.52 11.69 -8.62
CA ASP A 31 5.51 10.75 -8.09
C ASP A 31 6.93 11.28 -8.32
N ASN A 32 7.84 11.06 -7.36
CA ASN A 32 9.25 11.46 -7.48
C ASN A 32 10.12 10.31 -8.03
N LEU A 33 9.51 9.16 -8.35
CA LEU A 33 10.14 7.96 -8.90
C LEU A 33 11.23 7.33 -8.02
N CYS A 34 11.28 7.66 -6.72
CA CYS A 34 12.33 7.12 -5.83
C CYS A 34 12.25 5.60 -5.64
N ASN A 35 11.07 5.00 -5.84
CA ASN A 35 10.84 3.56 -5.75
C ASN A 35 9.83 3.07 -6.81
N SER A 36 9.81 3.72 -7.97
CA SER A 36 9.01 3.33 -9.13
C SER A 36 9.74 3.70 -10.42
N LYS A 37 9.28 3.21 -11.57
CA LYS A 37 9.85 3.55 -12.88
C LYS A 37 8.82 4.24 -13.75
N ARG A 38 9.25 5.20 -14.57
CA ARG A 38 8.36 5.96 -15.47
C ARG A 38 7.68 5.07 -16.51
N SER A 39 8.33 3.97 -16.88
CA SER A 39 7.84 2.94 -17.82
C SER A 39 6.57 2.22 -17.38
N VAL A 40 6.10 2.37 -16.14
CA VAL A 40 4.77 1.87 -15.72
C VAL A 40 3.63 2.72 -16.28
N LEU A 41 3.87 3.99 -16.64
CA LEU A 41 2.81 4.92 -17.05
C LEU A 41 2.07 4.48 -18.33
N PRO A 42 2.76 4.00 -19.40
CA PRO A 42 2.07 3.43 -20.56
C PRO A 42 1.21 2.21 -20.22
N GLU A 43 1.63 1.37 -19.27
CA GLU A 43 0.83 0.22 -18.81
C GLU A 43 -0.42 0.67 -18.04
N ILE A 44 -0.30 1.70 -17.19
CA ILE A 44 -1.46 2.31 -16.51
C ILE A 44 -2.45 2.86 -17.54
N GLU A 45 -1.98 3.61 -18.55
CA GLU A 45 -2.84 4.14 -19.61
C GLU A 45 -3.52 3.03 -20.41
N ARG A 46 -2.75 2.03 -20.85
CA ARG A 46 -3.25 0.91 -21.66
C ARG A 46 -4.28 0.08 -20.92
N LEU A 47 -4.01 -0.27 -19.66
CA LEU A 47 -4.90 -1.09 -18.84
C LEU A 47 -6.10 -0.28 -18.30
N GLY A 48 -5.90 1.02 -18.07
CA GLY A 48 -6.94 1.96 -17.63
C GLY A 48 -7.87 2.44 -18.75
N GLY A 49 -7.45 2.31 -20.01
CA GLY A 49 -8.22 2.74 -21.20
C GLY A 49 -8.31 4.26 -21.37
N LYS A 50 -7.51 5.04 -20.63
CA LYS A 50 -7.52 6.50 -20.62
C LYS A 50 -6.18 7.04 -20.13
N HIS A 51 -5.71 8.14 -20.71
CA HIS A 51 -4.44 8.77 -20.37
C HIS A 51 -4.48 9.45 -18.98
N PRO A 52 -3.64 9.03 -18.00
CA PRO A 52 -3.43 9.78 -16.77
C PRO A 52 -2.43 10.92 -17.00
N LEU A 53 -2.68 12.09 -16.43
CA LEU A 53 -1.66 13.15 -16.39
C LEU A 53 -0.56 12.74 -15.41
N PHE A 54 0.71 12.84 -15.80
CA PHE A 54 1.84 12.55 -14.93
C PHE A 54 2.68 13.80 -14.65
N ILE A 55 2.99 14.00 -13.37
CA ILE A 55 3.82 15.08 -12.86
C ILE A 55 4.95 14.45 -12.03
N ASN A 56 6.19 14.65 -12.49
CA ASN A 56 7.36 14.20 -11.75
C ASN A 56 7.74 15.24 -10.70
N GLY A 57 7.65 14.88 -9.42
CA GLY A 57 7.98 15.80 -8.33
C GLY A 57 7.67 15.24 -6.96
N ASP A 58 7.95 16.03 -5.94
CA ASP A 58 7.90 15.60 -4.54
C ASP A 58 6.75 16.25 -3.78
N ILE A 59 6.08 15.50 -2.92
CA ILE A 59 5.01 16.01 -2.04
C ILE A 59 5.52 17.04 -1.01
N ARG A 60 6.83 17.14 -0.81
CA ARG A 60 7.46 18.15 0.06
C ARG A 60 7.64 19.50 -0.65
N ASP A 61 7.47 19.55 -1.97
CA ASP A 61 7.56 20.79 -2.74
C ASP A 61 6.21 21.54 -2.70
N GLU A 62 6.14 22.55 -1.83
CA GLU A 62 4.95 23.38 -1.65
C GLU A 62 4.57 24.16 -2.91
N ALA A 63 5.54 24.62 -3.69
CA ALA A 63 5.29 25.43 -4.87
C ALA A 63 4.66 24.56 -5.96
N LEU A 64 5.22 23.38 -6.18
CA LEU A 64 4.65 22.39 -7.09
C LEU A 64 3.24 21.97 -6.67
N LEU A 65 3.02 21.69 -5.39
CA LEU A 65 1.69 21.33 -4.91
C LEU A 65 0.67 22.46 -5.16
N ALA A 66 1.05 23.72 -4.91
CA ALA A 66 0.20 24.86 -5.18
C ALA A 66 -0.17 24.98 -6.68
N GLU A 67 0.80 24.75 -7.58
CA GLU A 67 0.59 24.71 -9.03
C GLU A 67 -0.40 23.60 -9.42
N ILE A 68 -0.19 22.37 -8.93
CA ILE A 68 -1.05 21.22 -9.22
C ILE A 68 -2.51 21.50 -8.85
N PHE A 69 -2.74 22.03 -7.64
CA PHE A 69 -4.09 22.33 -7.19
C PHE A 69 -4.73 23.50 -7.93
N HIS A 70 -3.94 24.48 -8.39
CA HIS A 70 -4.42 25.61 -9.19
C HIS A 70 -4.85 25.16 -10.59
N ASP A 71 -3.98 24.42 -11.29
CA ASP A 71 -4.12 24.14 -12.72
C ASP A 71 -5.09 23.00 -13.01
N HIS A 72 -5.17 22.03 -12.09
CA HIS A 72 -5.88 20.80 -12.39
C HIS A 72 -7.25 20.68 -11.76
N ARG A 73 -7.75 21.59 -10.90
CA ARG A 73 -9.10 21.47 -10.29
C ARG A 73 -9.35 20.08 -9.68
N ILE A 74 -8.53 19.70 -8.70
CA ILE A 74 -8.61 18.40 -8.04
C ILE A 74 -9.85 18.31 -7.14
N ASP A 75 -10.60 17.21 -7.22
CA ASP A 75 -11.80 16.97 -6.39
C ASP A 75 -11.47 16.13 -5.14
N ALA A 76 -10.48 15.24 -5.24
CA ALA A 76 -10.06 14.33 -4.18
C ALA A 76 -8.58 13.93 -4.33
N VAL A 77 -7.98 13.54 -3.22
CA VAL A 77 -6.59 13.07 -3.18
C VAL A 77 -6.53 11.66 -2.59
N ILE A 78 -5.79 10.77 -3.24
CA ILE A 78 -5.39 9.46 -2.69
C ILE A 78 -3.88 9.48 -2.47
N HIS A 79 -3.46 9.34 -1.22
CA HIS A 79 -2.09 9.60 -0.78
C HIS A 79 -1.29 8.31 -0.52
N PHE A 80 -0.65 7.76 -1.57
CA PHE A 80 0.27 6.63 -1.46
C PHE A 80 1.74 7.02 -1.25
N ALA A 81 2.13 8.24 -1.65
CA ALA A 81 3.53 8.69 -1.60
C ALA A 81 4.09 8.63 -0.17
N GLY A 82 5.24 7.96 -0.01
CA GLY A 82 5.93 7.80 1.26
C GLY A 82 6.89 6.62 1.25
N LEU A 83 7.85 6.63 2.17
CA LEU A 83 8.78 5.52 2.37
C LEU A 83 8.11 4.42 3.21
N LYS A 84 8.29 3.15 2.81
CA LYS A 84 7.52 2.02 3.37
C LYS A 84 8.33 0.88 4.00
N ALA A 85 9.65 0.84 3.85
CA ALA A 85 10.44 -0.30 4.34
C ALA A 85 10.67 -0.22 5.87
N VAL A 86 10.09 -1.15 6.63
CA VAL A 86 10.14 -1.15 8.11
C VAL A 86 11.58 -1.16 8.63
N GLY A 87 12.41 -2.11 8.17
CA GLY A 87 13.80 -2.24 8.64
C GLY A 87 14.67 -1.04 8.27
N GLU A 88 14.51 -0.50 7.06
CA GLU A 88 15.24 0.71 6.65
C GLU A 88 14.86 1.92 7.51
N SER A 89 13.59 2.03 7.92
CA SER A 89 13.12 3.15 8.74
C SER A 89 13.82 3.25 10.09
N VAL A 90 14.23 2.11 10.67
CA VAL A 90 15.00 2.07 11.93
C VAL A 90 16.39 2.67 11.73
N ASN A 91 17.00 2.44 10.56
CA ASN A 91 18.33 2.95 10.22
C ASN A 91 18.29 4.41 9.72
N LYS A 92 17.17 4.85 9.14
CA LYS A 92 16.99 6.18 8.54
C LYS A 92 15.73 6.89 9.07
N PRO A 93 15.59 7.09 10.39
CA PRO A 93 14.35 7.59 10.97
C PRO A 93 13.97 8.99 10.47
N LEU A 94 14.94 9.88 10.28
CA LEU A 94 14.69 11.25 9.82
C LEU A 94 14.12 11.30 8.39
N GLU A 95 14.63 10.47 7.48
CA GLU A 95 14.12 10.39 6.10
C GLU A 95 12.65 9.94 6.08
N TYR A 96 12.28 9.01 6.96
CA TYR A 96 10.91 8.52 7.08
C TYR A 96 9.96 9.55 7.68
N TYR A 97 10.37 10.25 8.74
CA TYR A 97 9.53 11.32 9.30
C TYR A 97 9.39 12.50 8.32
N ASP A 98 10.46 12.86 7.61
CA ASP A 98 10.40 13.92 6.62
C ASP A 98 9.49 13.55 5.44
N ASN A 99 9.69 12.38 4.81
CA ASN A 99 8.85 11.98 3.69
C ASN A 99 7.39 11.74 4.12
N ASN A 100 7.17 10.99 5.19
CA ASN A 100 5.82 10.53 5.53
C ASN A 100 5.04 11.58 6.32
N VAL A 101 5.64 12.22 7.32
CA VAL A 101 4.94 13.20 8.17
C VAL A 101 5.00 14.59 7.54
N THR A 102 6.20 15.12 7.29
CA THR A 102 6.34 16.46 6.68
C THR A 102 5.73 16.49 5.29
N GLY A 103 5.98 15.50 4.45
CA GLY A 103 5.36 15.39 3.12
C GLY A 103 3.82 15.41 3.17
N THR A 104 3.21 14.64 4.08
CA THR A 104 1.75 14.70 4.25
C THR A 104 1.28 16.07 4.73
N LEU A 105 1.99 16.70 5.69
CA LEU A 105 1.67 18.04 6.19
C LEU A 105 1.68 19.09 5.06
N LYS A 106 2.66 19.04 4.15
CA LYS A 106 2.71 19.94 2.99
C LYS A 106 1.54 19.69 2.03
N LEU A 107 1.25 18.43 1.72
CA LEU A 107 0.13 18.04 0.87
C LEU A 107 -1.22 18.54 1.41
N ILE A 108 -1.54 18.28 2.68
CA ILE A 108 -2.82 18.69 3.26
C ILE A 108 -2.91 20.22 3.47
N ALA A 109 -1.78 20.90 3.65
CA ALA A 109 -1.75 22.37 3.68
C ALA A 109 -2.09 22.96 2.30
N ALA A 110 -1.56 22.39 1.21
CA ALA A 110 -1.89 22.78 -0.16
C ALA A 110 -3.35 22.48 -0.51
N MET A 111 -3.86 21.30 -0.13
CA MET A 111 -5.27 20.95 -0.26
C MET A 111 -6.18 21.97 0.43
N ARG A 112 -5.85 22.36 1.67
CA ARG A 112 -6.59 23.36 2.44
C ARG A 112 -6.61 24.72 1.72
N ALA A 113 -5.47 25.16 1.19
CA ALA A 113 -5.38 26.42 0.44
C ALA A 113 -6.24 26.40 -0.84
N ALA A 114 -6.40 25.22 -1.44
CA ALA A 114 -7.18 24.99 -2.65
C ALA A 114 -8.66 24.60 -2.40
N ASN A 115 -9.10 24.54 -1.14
CA ASN A 115 -10.43 24.06 -0.74
C ASN A 115 -10.77 22.63 -1.19
N VAL A 116 -9.78 21.74 -1.28
CA VAL A 116 -9.99 20.30 -1.53
C VAL A 116 -10.08 19.56 -0.20
N THR A 117 -11.19 18.88 0.05
CA THR A 117 -11.51 18.34 1.39
C THR A 117 -11.73 16.83 1.43
N ASN A 118 -11.63 16.13 0.29
CA ASN A 118 -11.71 14.67 0.21
C ASN A 118 -10.30 14.08 0.19
N PHE A 119 -9.94 13.31 1.22
CA PHE A 119 -8.61 12.74 1.40
C PHE A 119 -8.68 11.25 1.74
N ILE A 120 -7.94 10.42 1.02
CA ILE A 120 -7.73 9.01 1.35
C ILE A 120 -6.26 8.82 1.69
N PHE A 121 -6.00 8.39 2.92
CA PHE A 121 -4.67 8.13 3.44
C PHE A 121 -4.34 6.64 3.43
N SER A 122 -3.17 6.32 2.87
CA SER A 122 -2.53 5.02 3.01
C SER A 122 -1.95 4.82 4.40
N SER A 123 -2.78 4.36 5.33
CA SER A 123 -2.34 3.91 6.65
C SER A 123 -1.87 2.44 6.62
N SER A 124 -1.61 1.86 7.79
CA SER A 124 -1.05 0.52 7.90
C SER A 124 -1.46 -0.17 9.19
N ALA A 125 -1.57 -1.51 9.17
CA ALA A 125 -1.75 -2.33 10.36
C ALA A 125 -0.67 -2.10 11.43
N THR A 126 0.49 -1.52 11.08
CA THR A 126 1.53 -1.18 12.06
C THR A 126 1.09 -0.16 13.12
N VAL A 127 0.03 0.63 12.86
CA VAL A 127 -0.51 1.61 13.84
C VAL A 127 -1.12 0.94 15.07
N TYR A 128 -1.50 -0.33 14.95
CA TYR A 128 -1.97 -1.11 16.08
C TYR A 128 -0.84 -1.41 17.08
N GLY A 129 0.41 -1.49 16.62
CA GLY A 129 1.54 -1.89 17.47
C GLY A 129 1.38 -3.34 17.96
N ASP A 130 1.95 -3.64 19.12
CA ASP A 130 1.83 -4.97 19.76
C ASP A 130 0.48 -5.08 20.51
N GLN A 131 -0.60 -5.34 19.76
CA GLN A 131 -1.92 -5.61 20.34
C GLN A 131 -2.04 -7.08 20.76
N PRO A 132 -2.55 -7.37 21.97
CA PRO A 132 -2.75 -8.75 22.41
C PRO A 132 -3.96 -9.42 21.76
N GLN A 133 -4.91 -8.64 21.23
CA GLN A 133 -6.13 -9.14 20.60
C GLN A 133 -5.99 -9.13 19.07
N ILE A 134 -6.21 -10.29 18.47
CA ILE A 134 -6.22 -10.54 17.03
C ILE A 134 -7.50 -11.32 16.72
N PRO A 135 -8.26 -11.02 15.64
CA PRO A 135 -7.98 -10.03 14.60
C PRO A 135 -8.02 -8.57 15.09
N TYR A 136 -7.32 -7.68 14.38
CA TYR A 136 -7.34 -6.26 14.67
C TYR A 136 -8.65 -5.62 14.21
N VAL A 137 -9.31 -4.89 15.11
CA VAL A 137 -10.58 -4.19 14.85
C VAL A 137 -10.34 -2.68 14.90
N GLU A 138 -10.99 -1.89 14.05
CA GLU A 138 -10.78 -0.43 13.98
C GLU A 138 -11.21 0.33 15.24
N SER A 139 -12.13 -0.25 16.03
CA SER A 139 -12.56 0.30 17.32
C SER A 139 -11.53 0.09 18.44
N PHE A 140 -10.50 -0.73 18.22
CA PHE A 140 -9.41 -0.86 19.18
C PHE A 140 -8.61 0.44 19.26
N PRO A 141 -8.13 0.81 20.45
CA PRO A 141 -7.10 1.83 20.57
C PRO A 141 -5.89 1.44 19.71
N THR A 142 -5.32 2.40 18.99
CA THR A 142 -3.99 2.25 18.41
C THR A 142 -2.96 2.03 19.52
N GLY A 143 -1.88 1.32 19.22
CA GLY A 143 -0.82 1.02 20.20
C GLY A 143 0.42 1.87 19.99
N LYS A 144 1.57 1.31 20.40
CA LYS A 144 2.90 1.87 20.13
C LYS A 144 3.52 1.12 18.96
N PRO A 145 3.61 1.72 17.75
CA PRO A 145 4.28 1.09 16.62
C PRO A 145 5.75 0.75 16.93
N ALA A 146 6.24 -0.36 16.39
CA ALA A 146 7.58 -0.87 16.67
C ALA A 146 8.70 -0.23 15.82
N SER A 147 8.38 0.66 14.89
CA SER A 147 9.35 1.26 13.95
C SER A 147 9.03 2.71 13.62
N PRO A 148 10.01 3.52 13.17
CA PRO A 148 9.78 4.87 12.66
C PRO A 148 8.77 4.92 11.49
N TYR A 149 8.75 3.91 10.61
CA TYR A 149 7.70 3.77 9.60
C TYR A 149 6.30 3.71 10.23
N GLY A 150 6.08 2.77 11.15
CA GLY A 150 4.77 2.63 11.79
C GLY A 150 4.38 3.85 12.63
N GLN A 151 5.37 4.47 13.31
CA GLN A 151 5.18 5.70 14.07
C GLN A 151 4.77 6.87 13.16
N SER A 152 5.40 6.99 11.98
CA SER A 152 5.04 8.03 11.01
C SER A 152 3.60 7.90 10.51
N LYS A 153 3.11 6.67 10.26
CA LYS A 153 1.71 6.42 9.87
C LYS A 153 0.74 6.80 10.99
N LEU A 154 1.02 6.43 12.23
CA LEU A 154 0.19 6.80 13.38
C LEU A 154 0.17 8.33 13.62
N MET A 155 1.31 9.00 13.49
CA MET A 155 1.39 10.46 13.59
C MET A 155 0.51 11.14 12.53
N VAL A 156 0.54 10.65 11.29
CA VAL A 156 -0.30 11.18 10.22
C VAL A 156 -1.78 10.93 10.49
N GLU A 157 -2.18 9.75 10.99
CA GLU A 157 -3.58 9.51 11.41
C GLU A 157 -4.04 10.54 12.46
N GLN A 158 -3.20 10.84 13.46
CA GLN A 158 -3.49 11.82 14.50
C GLN A 158 -3.62 13.24 13.93
N ILE A 159 -2.66 13.66 13.09
CA ILE A 159 -2.68 14.95 12.40
C ILE A 159 -3.96 15.12 11.58
N LEU A 160 -4.35 14.11 10.81
CA LEU A 160 -5.55 14.16 9.98
C LEU A 160 -6.83 14.18 10.80
N THR A 161 -6.83 13.47 11.94
CA THR A 161 -7.95 13.49 12.89
C THR A 161 -8.13 14.88 13.52
N ASP A 162 -7.03 15.51 13.95
CA ASP A 162 -7.05 16.87 14.49
C ASP A 162 -7.43 17.90 13.42
N LEU A 163 -6.96 17.72 12.18
CA LEU A 163 -7.36 18.54 11.04
C LEU A 163 -8.88 18.46 10.82
N GLN A 164 -9.45 17.26 10.74
CA GLN A 164 -10.89 17.08 10.52
C GLN A 164 -11.72 17.65 11.67
N LYS A 165 -11.25 17.52 12.91
CA LYS A 165 -11.88 18.16 14.08
C LYS A 165 -11.88 19.69 13.97
N ALA A 166 -10.79 20.29 13.49
CA ALA A 166 -10.66 21.73 13.30
C ALA A 166 -11.37 22.24 12.03
N GLN A 167 -11.56 21.38 11.04
CA GLN A 167 -12.20 21.66 9.75
C GLN A 167 -13.26 20.57 9.46
N PRO A 168 -14.44 20.64 10.11
CA PRO A 168 -15.42 19.55 10.13
C PRO A 168 -15.99 19.14 8.77
N ASN A 169 -15.78 19.93 7.71
CA ASN A 169 -16.18 19.63 6.34
C ASN A 169 -15.25 18.65 5.60
N TRP A 170 -14.10 18.29 6.19
CA TRP A 170 -13.19 17.30 5.61
C TRP A 170 -13.76 15.88 5.68
N SER A 171 -13.61 15.14 4.59
CA SER A 171 -13.81 13.69 4.51
C SER A 171 -12.44 13.03 4.44
N VAL A 172 -12.06 12.33 5.51
CA VAL A 172 -10.75 11.70 5.66
C VAL A 172 -10.95 10.19 5.81
N ALA A 173 -10.47 9.41 4.85
CA ALA A 173 -10.39 7.96 4.98
C ALA A 173 -9.01 7.55 5.49
N LEU A 174 -8.95 6.84 6.61
CA LEU A 174 -7.74 6.20 7.13
C LEU A 174 -7.81 4.70 6.78
N LEU A 175 -7.26 4.34 5.64
CA LEU A 175 -7.29 2.95 5.15
C LEU A 175 -6.06 2.21 5.66
N ARG A 176 -6.25 1.34 6.65
CA ARG A 176 -5.19 0.56 7.28
C ARG A 176 -4.96 -0.72 6.49
N TYR A 177 -3.93 -0.73 5.65
CA TYR A 177 -3.58 -1.90 4.86
C TYR A 177 -2.82 -2.93 5.70
N PHE A 178 -3.02 -4.20 5.37
CA PHE A 178 -2.23 -5.30 5.90
C PHE A 178 -1.03 -5.59 4.97
N ASN A 179 -1.01 -6.73 4.27
CA ASN A 179 0.13 -7.11 3.44
C ASN A 179 -0.28 -7.29 1.96
N PRO A 180 -0.26 -6.21 1.15
CA PRO A 180 -0.64 -6.29 -0.25
C PRO A 180 0.36 -7.10 -1.08
N VAL A 181 -0.14 -8.04 -1.87
CA VAL A 181 0.61 -8.96 -2.74
C VAL A 181 -0.20 -9.23 -4.02
N GLY A 182 0.36 -9.95 -5.00
CA GLY A 182 -0.28 -10.14 -6.29
C GLY A 182 0.22 -9.18 -7.36
N ALA A 183 -0.49 -9.15 -8.47
CA ALA A 183 -0.22 -8.27 -9.60
C ALA A 183 -1.51 -8.04 -10.39
N HIS A 184 -1.48 -7.19 -11.41
CA HIS A 184 -2.58 -7.09 -12.34
C HIS A 184 -2.70 -8.41 -13.13
N PRO A 185 -3.92 -8.94 -13.37
CA PRO A 185 -4.10 -10.26 -14.00
C PRO A 185 -3.59 -10.34 -15.44
N SER A 186 -3.31 -9.22 -16.11
CA SER A 186 -2.62 -9.24 -17.41
C SER A 186 -1.20 -9.84 -17.32
N GLY A 187 -0.57 -9.78 -16.14
CA GLY A 187 0.85 -10.07 -15.98
C GLY A 187 1.74 -9.00 -16.61
N ASP A 188 1.22 -7.81 -16.89
CA ASP A 188 1.97 -6.67 -17.46
C ASP A 188 2.11 -5.49 -16.50
N MET A 189 1.57 -5.61 -15.29
CA MET A 189 1.78 -4.63 -14.22
C MET A 189 1.81 -5.37 -12.88
N GLY A 190 2.84 -5.15 -12.08
CA GLY A 190 3.05 -5.75 -10.77
C GLY A 190 4.05 -4.97 -9.90
N GLU A 191 4.48 -5.57 -8.78
CA GLU A 191 5.47 -4.95 -7.90
C GLU A 191 6.88 -5.07 -8.52
N ASP A 192 7.59 -3.94 -8.62
CA ASP A 192 8.99 -3.88 -9.08
C ASP A 192 9.78 -2.90 -8.20
N PRO A 193 10.19 -3.34 -6.99
CA PRO A 193 10.89 -2.46 -6.06
C PRO A 193 12.33 -2.22 -6.55
N GLN A 194 12.83 -1.00 -6.33
CA GLN A 194 14.22 -0.66 -6.64
C GLN A 194 15.18 -1.39 -5.69
N GLY A 195 16.25 -1.97 -6.23
CA GLY A 195 17.29 -2.65 -5.45
C GLY A 195 16.84 -4.00 -4.87
N ILE A 196 17.15 -4.25 -3.59
CA ILE A 196 16.80 -5.49 -2.90
C ILE A 196 15.39 -5.37 -2.30
N PRO A 197 14.43 -6.24 -2.68
CA PRO A 197 13.09 -6.18 -2.12
C PRO A 197 13.09 -6.34 -0.59
N ASN A 198 12.39 -5.45 0.11
CA ASN A 198 12.20 -5.55 1.56
C ASN A 198 11.00 -6.42 1.96
N ASN A 199 10.05 -6.62 1.02
CA ASN A 199 8.82 -7.39 1.22
C ASN A 199 8.99 -8.85 0.76
N LEU A 200 8.24 -9.76 1.38
CA LEU A 200 8.36 -11.21 1.19
C LEU A 200 8.08 -11.66 -0.26
N MET A 201 6.93 -11.30 -0.81
CA MET A 201 6.45 -11.75 -2.11
C MET A 201 7.39 -11.37 -3.28
N PRO A 202 7.84 -10.11 -3.45
CA PRO A 202 8.79 -9.79 -4.52
C PRO A 202 10.15 -10.46 -4.35
N TYR A 203 10.59 -10.76 -3.11
CA TYR A 203 11.81 -11.52 -2.89
C TYR A 203 11.65 -12.98 -3.36
N ILE A 204 10.55 -13.64 -2.97
CA ILE A 204 10.18 -14.98 -3.43
C ILE A 204 10.14 -15.03 -4.97
N ALA A 205 9.48 -14.05 -5.60
CA ALA A 205 9.36 -13.98 -7.03
C ALA A 205 10.73 -13.87 -7.73
N GLN A 206 11.63 -13.03 -7.20
CA GLN A 206 13.00 -12.90 -7.71
C GLN A 206 13.83 -14.18 -7.55
N VAL A 207 13.66 -14.95 -6.47
CA VAL A 207 14.27 -16.28 -6.33
C VAL A 207 13.72 -17.23 -7.40
N ALA A 208 12.41 -17.24 -7.60
CA ALA A 208 11.77 -18.13 -8.57
C ALA A 208 12.19 -17.86 -10.02
N VAL A 209 12.46 -16.60 -10.40
CA VAL A 209 13.01 -16.25 -11.72
C VAL A 209 14.55 -16.31 -11.79
N GLY A 210 15.22 -16.72 -10.72
CA GLY A 210 16.68 -16.92 -10.70
C GLY A 210 17.51 -15.63 -10.57
N ARG A 211 16.89 -14.52 -10.15
CA ARG A 211 17.62 -13.27 -9.82
C ARG A 211 18.30 -13.34 -8.45
N ARG A 212 17.92 -14.31 -7.62
CA ARG A 212 18.45 -14.53 -6.27
C ARG A 212 18.56 -16.02 -6.00
N ASP A 213 19.54 -16.39 -5.19
CA ASP A 213 19.82 -17.80 -4.91
C ASP A 213 18.83 -18.43 -3.93
N SER A 214 18.43 -17.71 -2.88
CA SER A 214 17.57 -18.22 -1.80
C SER A 214 16.84 -17.09 -1.07
N LEU A 215 15.62 -17.37 -0.64
CA LEU A 215 14.89 -16.55 0.34
C LEU A 215 15.49 -16.75 1.74
N ALA A 216 15.62 -15.68 2.53
CA ALA A 216 15.85 -15.76 3.96
C ALA A 216 14.50 -15.63 4.71
N ILE A 217 14.10 -16.66 5.46
CA ILE A 217 12.93 -16.62 6.35
C ILE A 217 13.40 -16.15 7.73
N PHE A 218 12.98 -14.94 8.12
CA PHE A 218 13.39 -14.33 9.38
C PHE A 218 12.58 -14.89 10.55
N GLY A 219 13.21 -15.74 11.37
CA GLY A 219 12.61 -16.40 12.52
C GLY A 219 11.87 -17.70 12.17
N ASN A 220 12.11 -18.72 12.98
CA ASN A 220 11.48 -20.04 12.93
C ASN A 220 11.07 -20.54 14.33
N ASP A 221 10.98 -19.61 15.27
CA ASP A 221 10.74 -19.82 16.69
C ASP A 221 9.64 -18.89 17.24
N TYR A 222 8.87 -18.23 16.35
CA TYR A 222 7.70 -17.43 16.75
C TYR A 222 6.63 -18.34 17.37
N PRO A 223 5.79 -17.82 18.28
CA PRO A 223 4.66 -18.56 18.84
C PRO A 223 3.50 -18.70 17.82
N THR A 224 3.79 -19.30 16.67
CA THR A 224 2.86 -19.59 15.56
C THR A 224 2.95 -21.07 15.22
N GLU A 225 1.99 -21.59 14.45
CA GLU A 225 1.86 -23.04 14.19
C GLU A 225 3.13 -23.67 13.58
N ASP A 226 3.79 -22.97 12.65
CA ASP A 226 5.01 -23.43 11.98
C ASP A 226 6.28 -22.68 12.41
N GLY A 227 6.18 -21.84 13.44
CA GLY A 227 7.27 -21.03 13.97
C GLY A 227 7.63 -19.79 13.13
N THR A 228 7.00 -19.57 11.98
CA THR A 228 7.27 -18.41 11.10
C THR A 228 6.23 -17.31 11.27
N GLY A 229 6.55 -16.08 10.83
CA GLY A 229 5.65 -14.94 10.97
C GLY A 229 4.33 -15.12 10.19
N VAL A 230 3.20 -14.81 10.83
CA VAL A 230 1.86 -14.90 10.22
C VAL A 230 1.32 -13.51 9.89
N ARG A 231 0.81 -13.32 8.68
CA ARG A 231 0.31 -12.03 8.17
C ARG A 231 -0.99 -12.21 7.39
N ASP A 232 -1.76 -11.14 7.29
CA ASP A 232 -2.92 -11.05 6.40
C ASP A 232 -2.52 -10.56 5.02
N TYR A 233 -2.48 -11.47 4.07
CA TYR A 233 -2.19 -11.18 2.69
C TYR A 233 -3.46 -10.79 1.94
N ILE A 234 -3.40 -9.66 1.24
CA ILE A 234 -4.50 -9.12 0.44
C ILE A 234 -4.03 -8.94 -1.00
N HIS A 235 -4.87 -9.32 -1.96
CA HIS A 235 -4.54 -9.13 -3.37
C HIS A 235 -4.56 -7.63 -3.72
N VAL A 236 -3.56 -7.14 -4.44
CA VAL A 236 -3.43 -5.70 -4.76
C VAL A 236 -4.61 -5.18 -5.59
N MET A 237 -5.20 -6.01 -6.45
CA MET A 237 -6.45 -5.66 -7.15
C MET A 237 -7.64 -5.52 -6.20
N ASP A 238 -7.80 -6.40 -5.20
CA ASP A 238 -8.85 -6.22 -4.17
C ASP A 238 -8.60 -4.93 -3.38
N LEU A 239 -7.34 -4.64 -3.04
CA LEU A 239 -6.99 -3.40 -2.36
C LEU A 239 -7.29 -2.17 -3.22
N ALA A 240 -6.96 -2.19 -4.51
CA ALA A 240 -7.28 -1.12 -5.46
C ALA A 240 -8.80 -0.91 -5.58
N ASP A 241 -9.58 -2.00 -5.67
CA ASP A 241 -11.04 -1.97 -5.63
C ASP A 241 -11.55 -1.31 -4.34
N GLY A 242 -10.89 -1.57 -3.21
CA GLY A 242 -11.20 -0.98 -1.91
C GLY A 242 -11.00 0.54 -1.87
N HIS A 243 -10.03 1.06 -2.61
CA HIS A 243 -9.83 2.51 -2.75
C HIS A 243 -10.95 3.16 -3.55
N VAL A 244 -11.35 2.53 -4.65
CA VAL A 244 -12.45 3.03 -5.48
C VAL A 244 -13.76 2.99 -4.68
N ALA A 245 -14.03 1.91 -3.95
CA ALA A 245 -15.18 1.79 -3.06
C ALA A 245 -15.18 2.86 -1.96
N ALA A 246 -14.06 3.06 -1.26
CA ALA A 246 -13.93 4.09 -0.24
C ALA A 246 -14.13 5.51 -0.83
N MET A 247 -13.51 5.82 -1.97
CA MET A 247 -13.66 7.11 -2.63
C MET A 247 -15.10 7.39 -3.02
N GLN A 248 -15.78 6.42 -3.65
CA GLN A 248 -17.17 6.56 -4.05
C GLN A 248 -18.11 6.68 -2.85
N ALA A 249 -17.90 5.86 -1.81
CA ALA A 249 -18.75 5.85 -0.63
C ALA A 249 -18.57 7.08 0.25
N LEU A 250 -17.37 7.68 0.32
CA LEU A 250 -17.04 8.74 1.28
C LEU A 250 -16.95 10.14 0.64
N ASN A 251 -17.09 10.25 -0.69
CA ASN A 251 -17.09 11.53 -1.38
C ASN A 251 -18.17 12.48 -0.79
N GLY A 252 -17.73 13.64 -0.30
CA GLY A 252 -18.61 14.63 0.30
C GLY A 252 -19.26 14.22 1.64
N LYS A 253 -18.80 13.13 2.28
CA LYS A 253 -19.25 12.71 3.62
C LYS A 253 -18.25 13.15 4.69
N PRO A 254 -18.50 14.24 5.42
CA PRO A 254 -17.53 14.73 6.39
C PRO A 254 -17.33 13.75 7.55
N GLY A 255 -16.10 13.66 8.05
CA GLY A 255 -15.74 12.76 9.13
C GLY A 255 -14.38 12.09 8.93
N VAL A 256 -13.93 11.40 9.97
CA VAL A 256 -12.79 10.48 9.92
C VAL A 256 -13.33 9.06 9.81
N HIS A 257 -13.03 8.40 8.70
CA HIS A 257 -13.55 7.09 8.34
C HIS A 257 -12.40 6.07 8.34
N ILE A 258 -12.36 5.21 9.35
CA ILE A 258 -11.27 4.27 9.56
C ILE A 258 -11.70 2.88 9.10
N TYR A 259 -10.91 2.25 8.24
CA TYR A 259 -11.18 0.89 7.73
C TYR A 259 -9.91 0.06 7.67
N ASN A 260 -10.02 -1.19 8.11
CA ASN A 260 -9.06 -2.24 7.80
C ASN A 260 -9.35 -2.78 6.39
N LEU A 261 -8.32 -2.79 5.55
CA LEU A 261 -8.36 -3.46 4.25
C LEU A 261 -7.40 -4.66 4.28
N GLY A 262 -7.98 -5.82 4.55
CA GLY A 262 -7.31 -7.13 4.63
C GLY A 262 -8.28 -8.25 4.27
N ALA A 263 -7.76 -9.45 4.08
CA ALA A 263 -8.53 -10.65 3.80
C ALA A 263 -9.24 -11.23 5.03
N GLY A 264 -8.78 -10.88 6.24
CA GLY A 264 -9.35 -11.36 7.49
C GLY A 264 -8.86 -12.74 7.92
N VAL A 265 -7.84 -13.25 7.26
CA VAL A 265 -7.21 -14.55 7.54
C VAL A 265 -5.70 -14.42 7.52
N GLY A 266 -5.04 -15.04 8.49
CA GLY A 266 -3.58 -15.10 8.55
C GLY A 266 -3.00 -16.26 7.76
N SER A 267 -1.87 -16.05 7.10
CA SER A 267 -1.03 -17.11 6.52
C SER A 267 0.42 -16.90 6.94
N SER A 268 1.15 -17.99 7.15
CA SER A 268 2.54 -17.96 7.57
C SER A 268 3.49 -17.60 6.41
N VAL A 269 4.79 -17.43 6.70
CA VAL A 269 5.80 -17.27 5.64
C VAL A 269 5.90 -18.55 4.80
N LEU A 270 5.83 -19.72 5.43
CA LEU A 270 5.89 -21.00 4.71
C LEU A 270 4.64 -21.24 3.86
N ASP A 271 3.45 -20.81 4.30
CA ASP A 271 2.23 -20.86 3.49
C ASP A 271 2.41 -20.11 2.16
N VAL A 272 2.99 -18.92 2.21
CA VAL A 272 3.28 -18.12 1.01
C VAL A 272 4.32 -18.78 0.12
N VAL A 273 5.40 -19.32 0.71
CA VAL A 273 6.42 -20.07 -0.03
C VAL A 273 5.82 -21.28 -0.74
N ASN A 274 4.92 -22.01 -0.08
CA ASN A 274 4.22 -23.16 -0.64
C ASN A 274 3.27 -22.75 -1.77
N ALA A 275 2.47 -21.71 -1.58
CA ALA A 275 1.58 -21.16 -2.61
C ALA A 275 2.36 -20.73 -3.86
N PHE A 276 3.50 -20.05 -3.67
CA PHE A 276 4.35 -19.63 -4.78
C PHE A 276 5.08 -20.79 -5.46
N SER A 277 5.57 -21.76 -4.71
CA SER A 277 6.19 -22.97 -5.26
C SER A 277 5.23 -23.73 -6.17
N LYS A 278 3.95 -23.79 -5.78
CA LYS A 278 2.87 -24.34 -6.61
C LYS A 278 2.63 -23.49 -7.87
N ALA A 279 2.58 -22.16 -7.73
CA ALA A 279 2.36 -21.23 -8.84
C ALA A 279 3.45 -21.32 -9.91
N CYS A 280 4.72 -21.39 -9.50
CA CYS A 280 5.87 -21.43 -10.43
C CYS A 280 6.27 -22.84 -10.87
N GLY A 281 5.60 -23.89 -10.33
CA GLY A 281 5.83 -25.29 -10.69
C GLY A 281 7.14 -25.88 -10.19
N LYS A 282 7.83 -25.22 -9.25
CA LYS A 282 9.09 -25.70 -8.65
C LYS A 282 9.22 -25.22 -7.20
N PRO A 283 9.90 -25.99 -6.32
CA PRO A 283 10.18 -25.53 -4.96
C PRO A 283 10.99 -24.22 -4.97
N VAL A 284 10.51 -23.21 -4.25
CA VAL A 284 11.27 -21.98 -4.01
C VAL A 284 12.34 -22.26 -2.97
N ASN A 285 13.60 -21.96 -3.30
CA ASN A 285 14.72 -22.17 -2.38
C ASN A 285 14.67 -21.16 -1.21
N TYR A 286 14.83 -21.64 0.01
CA TYR A 286 14.87 -20.80 1.21
C TYR A 286 15.79 -21.36 2.30
N HIS A 287 16.21 -20.50 3.22
CA HIS A 287 16.87 -20.85 4.47
C HIS A 287 16.31 -20.02 5.62
N PHE A 288 16.44 -20.50 6.85
CA PHE A 288 16.07 -19.73 8.05
C PHE A 288 17.19 -18.76 8.43
N ALA A 289 16.80 -17.59 8.93
CA ALA A 289 17.67 -16.53 9.42
C ALA A 289 17.14 -16.03 10.79
N PRO A 290 17.94 -15.25 11.55
CA PRO A 290 17.46 -14.61 12.77
C PRO A 290 16.19 -13.79 12.53
N ARG A 291 15.41 -13.55 13.60
CA ARG A 291 14.28 -12.61 13.54
C ARG A 291 14.74 -11.24 13.08
N ARG A 292 13.88 -10.55 12.32
CA ARG A 292 14.13 -9.18 11.88
C ARG A 292 13.52 -8.21 12.88
N ASP A 293 14.28 -7.19 13.25
CA ASP A 293 13.84 -6.18 14.22
C ASP A 293 12.55 -5.50 13.77
N GLY A 294 11.60 -5.40 14.70
CA GLY A 294 10.29 -4.79 14.48
C GLY A 294 9.21 -5.74 13.93
N ASP A 295 9.54 -6.97 13.54
CA ASP A 295 8.53 -7.95 13.11
C ASP A 295 7.78 -8.57 14.30
N LEU A 296 6.45 -8.44 14.30
CA LEU A 296 5.57 -9.12 15.25
C LEU A 296 5.33 -10.59 14.86
N PRO A 297 4.96 -11.48 15.80
CA PRO A 297 4.69 -12.89 15.50
C PRO A 297 3.54 -13.10 14.50
N ALA A 298 2.35 -12.58 14.81
CA ALA A 298 1.14 -12.83 14.03
C ALA A 298 0.18 -11.63 14.14
N TYR A 299 -0.49 -11.28 13.04
CA TYR A 299 -1.65 -10.38 13.05
C TYR A 299 -2.41 -10.46 11.73
N TRP A 300 -3.73 -10.23 11.79
CA TRP A 300 -4.62 -10.12 10.62
C TRP A 300 -5.83 -9.23 10.91
N ALA A 301 -6.56 -8.86 9.85
CA ALA A 301 -7.66 -7.91 9.92
C ALA A 301 -8.94 -8.53 10.48
N ASP A 302 -9.76 -7.72 11.14
CA ASP A 302 -11.21 -7.82 10.98
C ASP A 302 -11.59 -6.76 9.95
N ALA A 303 -12.06 -7.21 8.78
CA ALA A 303 -12.48 -6.35 7.66
C ALA A 303 -14.01 -6.23 7.54
N THR A 304 -14.77 -6.70 8.55
CA THR A 304 -16.25 -6.72 8.53
C THR A 304 -16.83 -5.31 8.40
N LYS A 305 -16.14 -4.29 8.92
CA LYS A 305 -16.59 -2.90 8.81
C LYS A 305 -16.59 -2.42 7.36
N ALA A 306 -15.55 -2.74 6.59
CA ALA A 306 -15.46 -2.39 5.17
C ALA A 306 -16.54 -3.13 4.35
N ASP A 307 -16.82 -4.40 4.67
CA ASP A 307 -17.92 -5.16 4.04
C ASP A 307 -19.28 -4.45 4.28
N LYS A 308 -19.58 -4.09 5.54
CA LYS A 308 -20.86 -3.47 5.90
C LYS A 308 -21.05 -2.05 5.37
N GLU A 309 -20.01 -1.22 5.43
CA GLU A 309 -20.14 0.22 5.17
C GLU A 309 -19.72 0.62 3.75
N LEU A 310 -18.81 -0.14 3.13
CA LEU A 310 -18.31 0.12 1.77
C LEU A 310 -18.81 -0.91 0.75
N ASN A 311 -19.50 -1.97 1.19
CA ASN A 311 -19.86 -3.11 0.35
C ASN A 311 -18.62 -3.70 -0.36
N TRP A 312 -17.50 -3.76 0.37
CA TRP A 312 -16.22 -4.22 -0.13
C TRP A 312 -15.68 -5.37 0.71
N ARG A 313 -15.21 -6.42 0.04
CA ARG A 313 -14.48 -7.54 0.64
C ARG A 313 -13.53 -8.12 -0.40
N VAL A 314 -12.52 -8.85 0.05
CA VAL A 314 -11.61 -9.55 -0.85
C VAL A 314 -12.34 -10.62 -1.67
N SER A 315 -11.84 -10.86 -2.88
CA SER A 315 -12.37 -11.88 -3.78
C SER A 315 -11.30 -12.84 -4.30
N ARG A 316 -10.02 -12.52 -4.11
CA ARG A 316 -8.89 -13.36 -4.52
C ARG A 316 -8.28 -14.09 -3.32
N SER A 317 -7.93 -15.35 -3.55
CA SER A 317 -7.25 -16.24 -2.61
C SER A 317 -5.73 -16.02 -2.59
N LEU A 318 -5.05 -16.56 -1.56
CA LEU A 318 -3.58 -16.56 -1.49
C LEU A 318 -2.94 -17.24 -2.71
N GLN A 319 -3.58 -18.28 -3.25
CA GLN A 319 -3.08 -18.95 -4.45
C GLN A 319 -3.14 -18.02 -5.67
N GLU A 320 -4.25 -17.31 -5.87
CA GLU A 320 -4.36 -16.33 -6.97
C GLU A 320 -3.36 -15.18 -6.83
N MET A 321 -3.09 -14.72 -5.60
CA MET A 321 -2.03 -13.74 -5.33
C MET A 321 -0.65 -14.26 -5.80
N ALA A 322 -0.33 -15.52 -5.50
CA ALA A 322 0.92 -16.13 -5.95
C ALA A 322 0.95 -16.34 -7.48
N ASP A 323 -0.15 -16.81 -8.07
CA ASP A 323 -0.29 -17.05 -9.50
C ASP A 323 -0.14 -15.76 -10.33
N ASP A 324 -0.79 -14.67 -9.91
CA ASP A 324 -0.71 -13.37 -10.58
C ASP A 324 0.68 -12.73 -10.41
N THR A 325 1.28 -12.84 -9.22
CA THR A 325 2.68 -12.41 -9.01
C THR A 325 3.64 -13.18 -9.92
N TRP A 326 3.50 -14.50 -10.00
CA TRP A 326 4.32 -15.33 -10.88
C TRP A 326 4.09 -14.98 -12.35
N ARG A 327 2.83 -14.75 -12.77
CA ARG A 327 2.50 -14.33 -14.14
C ARG A 327 3.21 -13.03 -14.50
N TRP A 328 3.19 -12.04 -13.62
CA TRP A 328 3.95 -10.79 -13.78
C TRP A 328 5.45 -11.05 -13.87
N GLN A 329 6.03 -11.66 -12.84
CA GLN A 329 7.48 -11.78 -12.74
C GLN A 329 8.09 -12.69 -13.82
N SER A 330 7.38 -13.73 -14.27
CA SER A 330 7.85 -14.61 -15.34
C SER A 330 7.83 -13.93 -16.71
N ARG A 331 6.89 -13.00 -16.96
CA ARG A 331 6.83 -12.18 -18.19
C ARG A 331 7.84 -11.04 -18.16
N HIS A 332 8.05 -10.46 -16.98
CA HIS A 332 8.92 -9.31 -16.74
C HIS A 332 9.98 -9.67 -15.68
N PRO A 333 10.94 -10.56 -16.00
CA PRO A 333 11.91 -11.05 -15.02
C PRO A 333 12.74 -9.92 -14.41
N GLN A 334 13.02 -8.87 -15.16
CA GLN A 334 13.75 -7.69 -14.69
C GLN A 334 12.86 -6.52 -14.25
N GLY A 335 11.55 -6.73 -14.17
CA GLY A 335 10.60 -5.65 -13.89
C GLY A 335 10.34 -4.77 -15.10
N TYR A 336 9.98 -3.51 -14.87
CA TYR A 336 9.75 -2.57 -15.96
C TYR A 336 11.10 -2.10 -16.56
N GLU A 337 11.10 -1.71 -17.84
CA GLU A 337 12.27 -1.11 -18.49
C GLU A 337 12.64 0.25 -17.84
N ASP A 338 13.90 0.66 -17.91
CA ASP A 338 14.34 1.96 -17.36
C ASP A 338 14.04 3.15 -18.28
#